data_AF-A0A640VZS5-F1
#
_entry.id   AF-A0A640VZS5-F1
#
_cell.length_a   1.000
_cell.length_b   1.000
_cell.length_c   1.000
_cell.angle_alpha   90.00
_cell.angle_beta   90.00
_cell.angle_gamma   90.00
#
_symmetry.space_group_name_H-M   'P 1'
#
loop_
_entity.id
_entity.type
_entity.pdbx_description
1 polymer ?
#
loop_
_entity_poly.entity_id
_entity_poly.type
_entity_poly.pdbx_seq_one_letter_code
_entity_poly.pdbx_strand_id
1 'polypeptide(L)'
;MPTVEEILEQQYREGKKIIRLSKSSQELLEELKKDCPHVPEKDIISLFKSVAAGTKMVDPAIIASAHNMEYNATHPLPEQKPWIEIFFTDSAKKIISPQQLMKNKKLYANLIDMISSLEKKYDDKDIPDIAIFKRRLTTFLKEFGGKK
;
A
#
# COMPACT_ATOMS: atom_id res chain seq x y z
N MET A 1 9.46 19.30 -17.75
CA MET A 1 9.63 18.78 -16.38
C MET A 1 10.21 17.40 -16.50
N PRO A 2 11.22 17.03 -15.70
CA PRO A 2 11.82 15.71 -15.77
C PRO A 2 10.80 14.63 -15.36
N THR A 3 10.88 13.44 -15.96
CA THR A 3 10.05 12.30 -15.57
C THR A 3 10.54 11.68 -14.27
N VAL A 4 9.73 10.81 -13.67
CA VAL A 4 10.11 10.10 -12.43
C VAL A 4 11.35 9.24 -12.68
N GLU A 5 11.42 8.55 -13.82
CA GLU A 5 12.54 7.71 -14.21
C GLU A 5 13.83 8.53 -14.36
N GLU A 6 13.74 9.72 -14.95
CA GLU A 6 14.87 10.62 -15.10
C GLU A 6 15.40 11.11 -13.73
N ILE A 7 14.50 11.41 -12.80
CA ILE A 7 14.86 11.82 -11.44
C ILE A 7 15.56 10.68 -10.68
N LEU A 8 15.03 9.46 -10.76
CA LEU A 8 15.60 8.28 -10.10
C LEU A 8 16.97 7.92 -10.68
N GLU A 9 17.12 7.98 -12.00
CA GLU A 9 18.41 7.73 -12.64
C GLU A 9 19.44 8.81 -12.28
N GLN A 10 19.01 10.07 -12.15
CA GLN A 10 19.86 11.14 -11.64
C GLN A 10 20.25 10.90 -10.18
N GLN A 11 19.34 10.41 -9.34
CA GLN A 11 19.62 10.02 -7.95
C GLN A 11 20.74 8.99 -7.86
N TYR A 12 20.62 7.92 -8.64
CA TYR A 12 21.62 6.88 -8.71
C TYR A 12 23.00 7.40 -9.16
N ARG A 13 23.03 8.23 -10.21
CA ARG A 13 24.30 8.76 -10.77
C ARG A 13 25.03 9.66 -9.79
N GLU A 14 24.33 10.55 -9.09
CA GLU A 14 24.95 11.41 -8.08
C GLU A 14 25.38 10.63 -6.85
N GLY A 15 24.57 9.66 -6.39
CA GLY A 15 24.94 8.77 -5.29
C GLY A 15 26.25 8.03 -5.58
N LYS A 16 26.41 7.49 -6.79
CA LYS A 16 27.68 6.88 -7.24
C LYS A 16 28.87 7.83 -7.16
N LYS A 17 28.70 9.10 -7.54
CA LYS A 17 29.78 10.09 -7.46
C LYS A 17 30.19 10.32 -6.01
N ILE A 18 29.22 10.49 -5.12
CA ILE A 18 29.46 10.74 -3.69
C ILE A 18 30.23 9.57 -3.05
N ILE A 19 29.80 8.33 -3.33
CA ILE A 19 30.46 7.12 -2.82
C ILE A 19 31.92 7.04 -3.32
N ARG A 20 32.17 7.36 -4.59
CA ARG A 20 33.55 7.34 -5.13
C ARG A 20 34.48 8.36 -4.49
N LEU A 21 33.94 9.46 -3.98
CA LEU A 21 34.73 10.57 -3.42
C LEU A 21 35.13 10.35 -1.95
N SER A 22 34.49 9.42 -1.22
CA SER A 22 34.76 9.19 0.20
C SER A 22 34.94 7.71 0.54
N LYS A 23 36.03 7.39 1.26
CA LYS A 23 36.27 6.05 1.80
C LYS A 23 35.18 5.64 2.81
N SER A 24 34.72 6.57 3.65
CA SER A 24 33.65 6.27 4.61
C SER A 24 32.34 5.91 3.92
N SER A 25 32.02 6.56 2.80
CA SER A 25 30.82 6.23 2.02
C SER A 25 30.93 4.88 1.31
N GLN A 26 32.15 4.46 0.93
CA GLN A 26 32.38 3.12 0.39
C GLN A 26 32.22 2.06 1.47
N GLU A 27 32.81 2.29 2.65
CA GLU A 27 32.68 1.39 3.81
C GLU A 27 31.21 1.27 4.22
N LEU A 28 30.48 2.39 4.32
CA LEU A 28 29.04 2.39 4.62
C LEU A 28 28.23 1.63 3.56
N LEU A 29 28.54 1.76 2.26
CA LEU A 29 27.84 1.00 1.23
C LEU A 29 28.02 -0.51 1.42
N GLU A 30 29.24 -0.96 1.72
CA GLU A 30 29.53 -2.38 1.92
C GLU A 30 28.88 -2.93 3.20
N GLU A 31 28.83 -2.13 4.28
CA GLU A 31 28.05 -2.46 5.48
C GLU A 31 26.56 -2.60 5.18
N LEU A 32 25.96 -1.61 4.49
CA LEU A 32 24.54 -1.64 4.15
C LEU A 32 24.16 -2.79 3.22
N LYS A 33 25.04 -3.17 2.28
CA LYS A 33 24.83 -4.36 1.43
C LYS A 33 24.77 -5.64 2.24
N LYS A 34 25.56 -5.73 3.30
CA LYS A 34 25.59 -6.89 4.19
C LYS A 34 24.36 -6.90 5.12
N ASP A 35 23.98 -5.74 5.64
CA ASP A 35 22.90 -5.61 6.62
C ASP A 35 21.50 -5.59 5.98
N CYS A 36 21.40 -5.19 4.71
CA CYS A 36 20.15 -5.07 3.95
C CYS A 36 20.20 -5.90 2.65
N PRO A 37 20.32 -7.24 2.72
CA PRO A 37 20.54 -8.09 1.55
C PRO A 37 19.34 -8.19 0.60
N HIS A 38 18.13 -7.83 1.04
CA HIS A 38 16.91 -7.88 0.21
C HIS A 38 16.64 -6.55 -0.51
N VAL A 39 17.41 -5.51 -0.21
CA VAL A 39 17.29 -4.20 -0.86
C VAL A 39 18.16 -4.16 -2.12
N PRO A 40 17.62 -3.76 -3.29
CA PRO A 40 18.42 -3.61 -4.49
C PRO A 40 19.56 -2.60 -4.31
N GLU A 41 20.78 -2.98 -4.71
CA GLU A 41 21.96 -2.10 -4.58
C GLU A 41 21.76 -0.72 -5.23
N LYS A 42 21.01 -0.67 -6.35
CA LYS A 42 20.68 0.59 -7.04
C LYS A 42 19.98 1.57 -6.11
N ASP A 43 19.10 1.07 -5.25
CA ASP A 43 18.30 1.89 -4.35
C ASP A 43 19.13 2.34 -3.15
N ILE A 44 19.97 1.46 -2.59
CA ILE A 44 20.95 1.82 -1.54
C ILE A 44 21.87 2.94 -2.03
N ILE A 45 22.43 2.82 -3.24
CA ILE A 45 23.30 3.83 -3.83
C ILE A 45 22.56 5.17 -4.02
N SER A 46 21.28 5.13 -4.39
CA SER A 46 20.48 6.33 -4.64
C SER A 46 20.27 7.16 -3.37
N LEU A 47 20.26 6.52 -2.18
CA LEU A 47 20.19 7.21 -0.88
C LEU A 47 21.35 8.19 -0.68
N PHE A 48 22.51 7.91 -1.29
CA PHE A 48 23.69 8.78 -1.17
C PHE A 48 23.53 10.12 -1.90
N LYS A 49 22.58 10.32 -2.83
CA LYS A 49 22.34 11.68 -3.39
C LYS A 49 21.68 12.61 -2.37
N SER A 50 20.79 12.09 -1.53
CA SER A 50 20.04 12.85 -0.51
C SER A 50 20.93 13.53 0.54
N VAL A 51 22.22 13.19 0.52
CA VAL A 51 23.31 13.55 1.42
C VAL A 51 24.01 14.86 1.06
N ALA A 52 23.77 15.41 -0.12
CA ALA A 52 24.50 16.58 -0.62
C ALA A 52 24.04 17.90 0.05
N ALA A 53 24.40 18.13 1.32
CA ALA A 53 24.56 19.45 1.94
C ALA A 53 25.04 19.34 3.41
N GLY A 54 26.36 19.32 3.64
CA GLY A 54 27.02 19.92 4.82
C GLY A 54 26.58 19.55 6.25
N THR A 55 25.83 18.47 6.46
CA THR A 55 25.22 18.14 7.75
C THR A 55 25.86 16.91 8.39
N LYS A 56 26.19 16.99 9.68
CA LYS A 56 26.87 15.92 10.44
C LYS A 56 26.01 14.67 10.71
N MET A 57 24.77 14.64 10.23
CA MET A 57 23.74 13.64 10.57
C MET A 57 23.30 12.79 9.36
N VAL A 58 24.14 12.74 8.34
CA VAL A 58 23.81 12.12 7.06
C VAL A 58 23.82 10.59 7.15
N ASP A 59 24.87 10.00 7.72
CA ASP A 59 25.03 8.54 7.75
C ASP A 59 23.86 7.86 8.48
N PRO A 60 23.36 8.36 9.63
CA PRO A 60 22.17 7.82 10.26
C PRO A 60 20.91 7.82 9.39
N ALA A 61 20.72 8.83 8.53
CA ALA A 61 19.55 8.91 7.66
C ALA A 61 19.61 7.87 6.52
N ILE A 62 20.80 7.65 5.96
CA ILE A 62 21.02 6.59 4.97
C ILE A 62 20.77 5.23 5.62
N ILE A 63 21.37 4.99 6.78
CA ILE A 63 21.24 3.73 7.54
C ILE A 63 19.76 3.45 7.85
N ALA A 64 19.05 4.41 8.45
CA ALA A 64 17.64 4.26 8.78
C ALA A 64 16.78 3.99 7.54
N SER A 65 17.07 4.67 6.42
CA SER A 65 16.34 4.47 5.16
C SER A 65 16.57 3.07 4.61
N ALA A 66 17.82 2.59 4.58
CA ALA A 66 18.16 1.25 4.11
C ALA A 66 17.50 0.17 4.98
N HIS A 67 17.55 0.28 6.31
CA HIS A 67 16.88 -0.67 7.20
C HIS A 67 15.35 -0.63 7.07
N ASN A 68 14.75 0.53 6.83
CA ASN A 68 13.31 0.61 6.55
C ASN A 68 12.96 -0.11 5.24
N MET A 69 13.80 0.01 4.21
CA MET A 69 13.62 -0.72 2.94
C MET A 69 13.76 -2.22 3.15
N GLU A 70 14.75 -2.67 3.92
CA GLU A 70 14.96 -4.08 4.29
C GLU A 70 13.77 -4.62 5.09
N TYR A 71 13.29 -3.86 6.08
CA TYR A 71 12.11 -4.20 6.86
C TYR A 71 10.90 -4.38 5.94
N ASN A 72 10.64 -3.45 5.03
CA ASN A 72 9.51 -3.52 4.10
C ASN A 72 9.64 -4.68 3.10
N ALA A 73 10.86 -5.02 2.66
CA ALA A 73 11.13 -6.14 1.78
C ALA A 73 10.85 -7.50 2.47
N THR A 74 11.16 -7.59 3.76
CA THR A 74 10.98 -8.80 4.58
C THR A 74 9.60 -8.89 5.25
N HIS A 75 8.91 -7.76 5.40
CA HIS A 75 7.58 -7.64 6.01
C HIS A 75 6.62 -6.97 5.02
N PRO A 76 6.25 -7.65 3.92
CA PRO A 76 5.30 -7.10 2.97
C PRO A 76 3.98 -6.79 3.69
N LEU A 77 3.41 -5.63 3.39
CA LEU A 77 2.10 -5.26 3.93
C LEU A 77 1.09 -6.35 3.58
N PRO A 78 0.21 -6.74 4.52
CA PRO A 78 -0.87 -7.65 4.20
C PRO A 78 -1.69 -7.04 3.06
N GLU A 79 -2.14 -7.89 2.13
CA GLU A 79 -2.96 -7.46 1.01
C GLU A 79 -4.14 -6.63 1.54
N GLN A 80 -4.23 -5.37 1.12
CA GLN A 80 -5.27 -4.47 1.59
C GLN A 80 -6.63 -4.99 1.11
N LYS A 81 -7.39 -5.55 2.05
CA LYS A 81 -8.73 -6.03 1.79
C LYS A 81 -9.68 -4.85 1.61
N PRO A 82 -10.60 -4.91 0.63
CA PRO A 82 -11.69 -3.94 0.56
C PRO A 82 -12.44 -3.86 1.88
N TRP A 83 -12.76 -2.65 2.35
CA TRP A 83 -13.48 -2.44 3.62
C TRP A 83 -14.78 -3.25 3.71
N ILE A 84 -15.43 -3.50 2.57
CA ILE A 84 -16.69 -4.23 2.49
C ILE A 84 -16.53 -5.75 2.61
N GLU A 85 -15.32 -6.29 2.47
CA GLU A 85 -15.07 -7.74 2.49
C GLU A 85 -15.56 -8.40 3.78
N ILE A 86 -15.51 -7.69 4.91
CA ILE A 86 -15.98 -8.18 6.22
C ILE A 86 -17.46 -8.56 6.21
N PHE A 87 -18.23 -7.99 5.29
CA PHE A 87 -19.67 -8.22 5.14
C PHE A 87 -19.99 -9.29 4.09
N PHE A 88 -19.02 -9.75 3.31
CA PHE A 88 -19.23 -10.79 2.31
C PHE A 88 -19.28 -12.18 2.95
N THR A 89 -20.45 -12.81 2.87
CA THR A 89 -20.61 -14.24 3.14
C THR A 89 -19.99 -15.08 2.02
N ASP A 90 -19.74 -16.37 2.26
CA ASP A 90 -19.24 -17.28 1.21
C ASP A 90 -20.20 -17.35 0.00
N SER A 91 -21.49 -17.16 0.24
CA SER A 91 -22.48 -17.05 -0.83
C SER A 91 -22.34 -15.77 -1.64
N ALA A 92 -22.12 -14.63 -0.98
CA ALA A 92 -21.87 -13.35 -1.65
C ALA A 92 -20.59 -13.39 -2.51
N LYS A 93 -19.52 -13.99 -2.00
CA LYS A 93 -18.23 -14.14 -2.70
C LYS A 93 -18.34 -14.97 -3.98
N LYS A 94 -19.27 -15.92 -4.04
CA LYS A 94 -19.56 -16.71 -5.26
C LYS A 94 -20.25 -15.89 -6.36
N ILE A 95 -20.90 -14.78 -6.02
CA ILE A 95 -21.62 -13.94 -6.97
C ILE A 95 -20.66 -12.94 -7.60
N ILE A 96 -19.95 -12.17 -6.78
CA ILE A 96 -19.00 -11.14 -7.20
C ILE A 96 -17.92 -10.98 -6.14
N SER A 97 -16.69 -10.61 -6.54
CA SER A 97 -15.68 -10.24 -5.55
C SER A 97 -15.92 -8.82 -5.01
N PRO A 98 -15.56 -8.53 -3.74
CA PRO A 98 -15.64 -7.17 -3.19
C PRO A 98 -14.95 -6.12 -4.08
N GLN A 99 -13.78 -6.46 -4.64
CA GLN A 99 -13.04 -5.59 -5.56
C GLN A 99 -13.80 -5.33 -6.86
N GLN A 100 -14.44 -6.34 -7.44
CA GLN A 100 -15.24 -6.19 -8.66
C GLN A 100 -16.49 -5.34 -8.41
N LEU A 101 -17.14 -5.50 -7.26
CA LEU A 101 -18.27 -4.67 -6.88
C LEU A 101 -17.88 -3.19 -6.80
N MET A 102 -16.76 -2.87 -6.16
CA MET A 102 -16.29 -1.48 -6.02
C MET A 102 -15.90 -0.84 -7.37
N LYS A 103 -15.44 -1.65 -8.34
CA LYS A 103 -15.13 -1.17 -9.70
C LYS A 103 -16.38 -0.86 -10.52
N ASN A 104 -17.52 -1.50 -10.23
CA ASN A 104 -18.78 -1.25 -10.94
C ASN A 104 -19.52 -0.07 -10.31
N LYS A 105 -19.36 1.12 -10.89
CA LYS A 105 -19.96 2.38 -10.38
C LYS A 105 -21.46 2.28 -10.12
N LYS A 106 -22.23 1.64 -11.01
CA LYS A 106 -23.70 1.54 -10.88
C LYS A 106 -24.09 0.59 -9.75
N LEU A 107 -23.45 -0.58 -9.68
CA LEU A 107 -23.71 -1.54 -8.61
C LEU A 107 -23.26 -1.01 -7.24
N TYR A 108 -22.13 -0.30 -7.20
CA TYR A 108 -21.63 0.34 -6.00
C TYR A 108 -22.55 1.47 -5.51
N ALA A 109 -23.09 2.30 -6.40
CA ALA A 109 -24.08 3.32 -6.04
C ALA A 109 -25.36 2.69 -5.44
N ASN A 110 -25.92 1.67 -6.11
CA ASN A 110 -27.09 0.95 -5.60
C ASN A 110 -26.83 0.29 -4.23
N LEU A 111 -25.60 -0.19 -4.01
CA LEU A 111 -25.21 -0.72 -2.72
C LEU A 111 -25.23 0.39 -1.66
N ILE A 112 -24.65 1.56 -1.93
CA ILE A 112 -24.68 2.70 -1.00
C ILE A 112 -26.13 3.05 -0.63
N ASP A 113 -27.02 3.12 -1.62
CA ASP A 113 -28.44 3.38 -1.37
C ASP A 113 -29.08 2.32 -0.46
N MET A 114 -28.75 1.04 -0.66
CA MET A 114 -29.18 -0.04 0.22
C MET A 114 -28.67 0.17 1.65
N ILE A 115 -27.39 0.52 1.82
CA ILE A 115 -26.77 0.78 3.14
C ILE A 115 -27.49 1.94 3.83
N SER A 116 -27.63 3.08 3.16
CA SER A 116 -28.31 4.26 3.72
C SER A 116 -29.79 4.00 4.05
N SER A 117 -30.47 3.14 3.29
CA SER A 117 -31.83 2.72 3.60
C SER A 117 -31.92 1.82 4.83
N LEU A 118 -30.86 1.05 5.12
CA LEU A 118 -30.76 0.24 6.33
C LEU A 118 -30.45 1.11 7.54
N GLU A 119 -29.49 2.03 7.44
CA GLU A 119 -29.14 2.99 8.51
C GLU A 119 -30.37 3.74 9.01
N LYS A 120 -31.16 4.33 8.11
CA LYS A 120 -32.43 5.01 8.46
C LYS A 120 -33.42 4.18 9.25
N LYS A 121 -33.38 2.84 9.15
CA LYS A 121 -34.29 1.95 9.91
C LYS A 121 -33.80 1.68 11.33
N TYR A 122 -32.53 1.94 11.59
CA TYR A 122 -31.85 1.67 12.85
C TYR A 122 -31.33 2.94 13.54
N ASP A 123 -31.47 4.12 12.93
CA ASP A 123 -31.11 5.41 13.57
C ASP A 123 -31.77 5.60 14.96
N ASP A 124 -32.98 5.08 15.17
CA ASP A 124 -33.72 5.18 16.43
C ASP A 124 -33.74 3.87 17.26
N LYS A 125 -32.92 2.86 16.91
CA LYS A 125 -32.90 1.53 17.54
C LYS A 125 -31.48 1.09 17.90
N ASP A 126 -31.36 0.08 18.75
CA ASP A 126 -30.08 -0.57 19.04
C ASP A 126 -29.35 -0.98 17.74
N ILE A 127 -28.02 -0.84 17.78
CA ILE A 127 -27.11 -1.11 16.66
C ILE A 127 -27.41 -2.51 16.10
N PRO A 128 -27.77 -2.64 14.80
CA PRO A 128 -28.12 -3.92 14.22
C PRO A 128 -26.91 -4.85 14.20
N ASP A 129 -27.14 -6.13 14.51
CA ASP A 129 -26.12 -7.17 14.35
C ASP A 129 -25.59 -7.19 12.90
N ILE A 130 -24.26 -7.23 12.76
CA ILE A 130 -23.54 -7.40 11.50
C ILE A 130 -24.11 -8.57 10.67
N ALA A 131 -24.66 -9.60 11.31
CA ALA A 131 -25.34 -10.71 10.65
C ALA A 131 -26.54 -10.26 9.78
N ILE A 132 -27.30 -9.25 10.20
CA ILE A 132 -28.41 -8.69 9.44
C ILE A 132 -27.89 -8.04 8.16
N PHE A 133 -26.81 -7.27 8.27
CA PHE A 133 -26.18 -6.61 7.14
C PHE A 133 -25.62 -7.64 6.13
N LYS A 134 -24.93 -8.67 6.62
CA LYS A 134 -24.42 -9.79 5.79
C LYS A 134 -25.52 -10.47 4.98
N ARG A 135 -26.68 -10.72 5.60
CA ARG A 135 -27.85 -11.31 4.92
C ARG A 135 -28.40 -10.37 3.85
N ARG A 136 -28.61 -9.10 4.17
CA ARG A 136 -29.12 -8.08 3.23
C ARG A 136 -28.20 -7.88 2.04
N LEU A 137 -26.89 -7.77 2.28
CA LEU A 137 -25.89 -7.71 1.22
C LEU A 137 -25.95 -8.92 0.31
N THR A 138 -26.06 -10.13 0.88
CA THR A 138 -26.16 -11.36 0.08
C THR A 138 -27.42 -11.36 -0.79
N THR A 139 -28.57 -10.91 -0.26
CA THR A 139 -29.81 -10.76 -1.03
C THR A 139 -29.66 -9.71 -2.14
N PHE A 140 -29.14 -8.54 -1.82
CA PHE A 140 -28.86 -7.48 -2.80
C PHE A 140 -27.98 -7.98 -3.94
N LEU A 141 -26.92 -8.73 -3.64
CA LEU A 141 -26.04 -9.29 -4.65
C LEU A 141 -26.73 -10.34 -5.51
N LYS A 142 -27.67 -11.13 -4.97
CA LYS A 142 -28.47 -12.05 -5.78
C LYS A 142 -29.40 -11.31 -6.76
N GLU A 143 -29.97 -10.19 -6.32
CA GLU A 143 -30.92 -9.39 -7.12
C GLU A 143 -30.22 -8.53 -8.18
N PHE A 144 -29.08 -7.92 -7.85
CA PHE A 144 -28.42 -6.90 -8.68
C PHE A 144 -27.02 -7.29 -9.15
N GLY A 145 -26.37 -8.25 -8.49
CA GLY A 145 -25.00 -8.70 -8.77
C GLY A 145 -24.90 -10.00 -9.56
N GLY A 146 -26.01 -10.71 -9.77
CA GLY A 146 -26.06 -11.87 -10.67
C GLY A 146 -25.77 -11.44 -12.10
N LYS A 147 -24.84 -12.13 -12.76
CA LYS A 147 -24.56 -11.95 -14.19
C LYS A 147 -25.88 -12.01 -14.97
N LYS A 148 -26.30 -10.90 -15.55
CA LYS A 148 -27.07 -10.95 -16.81
C LYS A 148 -26.10 -11.24 -17.94
#